data_AF-A0A2R3N1D0-F1
#
_entry.id   AF-A0A2R3N1D0-F1
#
_cell.length_a   1.000
_cell.length_b   1.000
_cell.length_c   1.000
_cell.angle_alpha   90.00
_cell.angle_beta   90.00
_cell.angle_gamma   90.00
#
_symmetry.space_group_name_H-M   'P 1'
#
loop_
_entity.id
_entity.type
_entity.pdbx_description
1 polymer ?
#
loop_
_entity_poly.entity_id
_entity_poly.type
_entity_poly.pdbx_seq_one_letter_code
_entity_poly.pdbx_strand_id
1 'polypeptide(L)' 'MVKAKLEEYLGKVITVTLFDGDVYTGVLRKTGTDELKTDPNLYLPKGRYFIDKGNEYSSLFRSSHIVKFKEGKA' A
#
# COMPACT_ATOMS: atom_id res chain seq x y z
N MET A 1 -3.19 13.38 -8.54
CA MET A 1 -1.73 13.26 -8.78
C MET A 1 -1.06 12.18 -7.95
N VAL A 2 -1.24 12.13 -6.61
CA VAL A 2 -0.59 11.12 -5.74
C VAL A 2 -0.91 9.68 -6.15
N LYS A 3 -2.17 9.38 -6.48
CA LYS A 3 -2.59 8.03 -6.92
C LYS A 3 -1.81 7.52 -8.14
N ALA A 4 -1.68 8.33 -9.19
CA ALA A 4 -1.01 7.90 -10.42
C ALA A 4 0.46 7.55 -10.18
N LYS A 5 1.19 8.41 -9.45
CA LYS A 5 2.58 8.13 -9.06
C LYS A 5 2.66 6.89 -8.17
N LEU A 6 1.78 6.76 -7.17
CA LEU A 6 1.74 5.61 -6.28
C LEU A 6 1.51 4.30 -7.05
N GLU A 7 0.65 4.31 -8.07
CA GLU A 7 0.38 3.15 -8.91
C GLU A 7 1.61 2.73 -9.75
N GLU A 8 2.57 3.62 -10.03
CA GLU A 8 3.86 3.25 -10.65
C GLU A 8 4.81 2.51 -9.70
N TYR A 9 4.57 2.60 -8.39
CA TYR A 9 5.33 1.89 -7.37
C TYR A 9 4.64 0.60 -6.90
N LEU A 10 3.52 0.20 -7.52
CA LEU A 10 2.89 -1.09 -7.23
C LEU A 10 3.86 -2.25 -7.45
N GLY A 11 3.99 -3.12 -6.46
CA GLY A 11 4.95 -4.23 -6.47
C GLY A 11 6.40 -3.83 -6.15
N LYS A 12 6.67 -2.56 -5.84
CA LYS A 12 7.99 -2.08 -5.42
C LYS A 12 8.05 -1.83 -3.92
N VAL A 13 9.25 -1.91 -3.36
CA VAL A 13 9.51 -1.52 -1.97
C VAL A 13 9.47 0.00 -1.87
N ILE A 14 8.56 0.53 -1.05
CA ILE A 14 8.47 1.95 -0.76
C ILE A 14 8.35 2.17 0.75
N THR A 15 8.78 3.34 1.19
CA THR A 15 8.42 3.90 2.49
C THR A 15 7.30 4.89 2.30
N VAL A 16 6.15 4.65 2.92
CA VAL A 16 4.99 5.54 2.95
C VAL A 16 4.84 6.16 4.34
N THR A 17 4.51 7.44 4.37
CA THR A 17 4.18 8.21 5.56
C THR A 17 2.73 8.67 5.45
N LEU A 18 1.90 8.26 6.39
CA LEU A 18 0.50 8.64 6.46
C LEU A 18 0.31 9.95 7.22
N PHE A 19 -0.87 10.54 7.11
CA PHE A 19 -1.24 11.77 7.83
C PHE A 19 -1.26 11.60 9.35
N ASP A 20 -1.44 10.38 9.83
CA ASP A 20 -1.44 10.04 11.26
C ASP A 20 -0.02 10.09 11.87
N GLY A 21 1.02 10.23 11.04
CA GLY A 21 2.43 10.15 11.46
C GLY A 21 3.01 8.75 11.35
N ASP A 22 2.19 7.73 11.10
CA ASP A 22 2.64 6.38 10.82
C ASP A 22 3.54 6.28 9.59
N VAL A 23 4.62 5.51 9.71
CA VAL A 23 5.56 5.22 8.62
C VAL A 23 5.65 3.72 8.40
N TYR A 24 5.36 3.28 7.18
CA TYR A 24 5.45 1.88 6.79
C TYR A 24 6.46 1.73 5.66
N THR A 25 7.32 0.71 5.73
CA THR A 25 8.28 0.36 4.67
C THR A 25 8.05 -1.08 4.25
N GLY A 26 7.97 -1.32 2.94
CA GLY A 26 7.73 -2.64 2.36
C GLY A 26 7.17 -2.56 0.95
N VAL A 27 6.67 -3.67 0.42
CA VAL A 27 6.15 -3.76 -0.94
C VAL A 27 4.75 -3.15 -1.03
N LEU A 28 4.55 -2.16 -1.89
CA LEU A 28 3.24 -1.59 -2.11
C LEU A 28 2.33 -2.57 -2.86
N ARG A 29 1.21 -2.94 -2.23
CA ARG A 29 0.15 -3.75 -2.83
C ARG A 29 -1.18 -3.00 -2.78
N LYS A 30 -2.13 -3.42 -3.64
CA LYS A 30 -3.47 -2.87 -3.75
C LYS A 30 -4.48 -3.95 -3.42
N THR A 31 -5.55 -3.58 -2.73
CA THR A 31 -6.66 -4.48 -2.41
C THR A 31 -7.59 -4.67 -3.61
N GLY A 32 -8.30 -5.80 -3.64
CA GLY A 32 -9.21 -6.15 -4.73
C GLY A 32 -8.52 -6.63 -6.01
N THR A 33 -7.25 -7.04 -5.93
CA THR A 33 -6.57 -7.84 -6.97
C THR A 33 -7.02 -9.30 -6.87
N ASP A 34 -6.99 -10.01 -8.01
CA ASP A 34 -7.41 -11.41 -8.08
C ASP A 34 -6.53 -12.33 -7.21
N GLU A 35 -5.25 -11.97 -7.03
CA GLU A 35 -4.30 -12.62 -6.11
C GLU A 35 -4.79 -12.65 -4.65
N LEU A 36 -5.65 -11.72 -4.26
CA LEU A 36 -6.17 -11.58 -2.91
C LEU A 36 -7.59 -12.17 -2.75
N LYS A 37 -8.11 -12.87 -3.77
CA LYS A 37 -9.41 -13.58 -3.66
C LYS A 37 -9.46 -14.57 -2.50
N THR A 38 -8.30 -15.13 -2.13
CA THR A 38 -8.17 -16.05 -1.00
C THR A 38 -8.51 -15.37 0.32
N ASP A 39 -8.27 -14.06 0.44
CA ASP A 39 -8.54 -13.27 1.64
C ASP A 39 -9.72 -12.31 1.39
N PRO A 40 -10.96 -12.66 1.80
CA PRO A 40 -12.12 -11.79 1.60
C PRO A 40 -11.92 -10.39 2.23
N ASN A 41 -11.17 -10.28 3.32
CA ASN A 41 -10.83 -9.00 3.95
C ASN A 41 -9.96 -8.08 3.08
N LEU A 42 -9.22 -8.65 2.12
CA LEU A 42 -8.39 -7.92 1.16
C LEU A 42 -9.05 -7.83 -0.23
N TYR A 43 -10.01 -8.70 -0.53
CA TYR A 43 -10.75 -8.70 -1.79
C TYR A 43 -11.97 -7.75 -1.77
N LEU A 44 -12.75 -7.74 -0.69
CA LEU A 44 -13.95 -6.91 -0.55
C LEU A 44 -13.67 -5.40 -0.58
N PRO A 45 -12.70 -4.85 0.18
CA PRO A 45 -12.44 -3.42 0.17
C PRO A 45 -11.66 -3.03 -1.09
N LYS A 46 -12.36 -2.76 -2.19
CA LYS A 46 -11.73 -2.36 -3.46
C LYS A 46 -11.13 -0.94 -3.37
N GLY A 47 -9.95 -0.78 -3.98
CA GLY A 47 -9.34 0.55 -4.17
C GLY A 47 -8.58 1.11 -2.96
N ARG A 48 -8.16 0.24 -2.03
CA ARG A 48 -7.24 0.59 -0.93
C ARG A 48 -5.84 0.05 -1.24
N TYR A 49 -4.87 0.53 -0.49
CA TYR A 49 -3.47 0.17 -0.59
C TYR A 49 -2.97 -0.28 0.77
N PHE A 50 -1.96 -1.13 0.77
CA PHE A 50 -1.26 -1.57 1.96
C PHE A 50 0.21 -1.84 1.63
N ILE A 51 1.04 -1.80 2.65
CA ILE A 51 2.44 -2.17 2.57
C ILE A 51 2.58 -3.59 3.09
N ASP A 52 3.05 -4.47 2.22
CA ASP A 52 3.42 -5.84 2.56
C ASP A 52 4.85 -5.86 3.09
N LYS A 53 5.02 -6.36 4.32
CA LYS A 53 6.32 -6.51 4.98
C LYS A 53 6.84 -7.96 4.93
N GLY A 54 6.25 -8.82 4.09
CA GLY A 54 6.57 -10.24 3.97
C GLY A 54 5.88 -11.16 5.00
N ASN A 55 5.87 -10.79 6.28
CA ASN A 55 5.18 -11.56 7.35
C ASN A 55 3.89 -10.89 7.88
N GLU A 56 3.77 -9.57 7.72
CA GLU A 56 2.56 -8.81 8.06
C GLU A 56 2.27 -7.78 6.96
N TYR A 57 1.07 -7.22 6.98
CA TYR A 57 0.71 -6.05 6.18
C TYR A 57 0.39 -4.86 7.07
N SER A 58 0.66 -3.66 6.57
CA SER A 58 0.23 -2.43 7.23
C SER A 58 -1.30 -2.28 7.21
N SER A 59 -1.81 -1.34 8.00
CA SER A 59 -3.19 -0.86 7.89
C SER A 59 -3.55 -0.48 6.44
N LEU A 60 -4.82 -0.72 6.07
CA LEU A 60 -5.34 -0.35 4.75
C LEU A 60 -5.52 1.16 4.64
N PHE A 61 -4.77 1.81 3.75
CA PHE A 61 -4.87 3.26 3.52
C PHE A 61 -5.31 3.59 2.10
N ARG A 62 -5.78 4.83 1.91
CA ARG A 62 -6.08 5.39 0.59
C ARG A 62 -4.91 6.25 0.14
N SER A 63 -4.79 6.49 -1.17
CA SER A 63 -3.80 7.43 -1.71
C SER A 63 -3.95 8.85 -1.15
N SER A 64 -5.15 9.23 -0.69
CA SER A 64 -5.39 10.52 -0.02
C SER A 64 -4.86 10.59 1.42
N HIS A 65 -4.60 9.44 2.07
CA HIS A 65 -4.02 9.42 3.41
C HIS A 65 -2.49 9.54 3.38
N ILE A 66 -1.89 9.40 2.20
CA ILE A 66 -0.45 9.44 2.04
C ILE A 66 -0.01 10.90 2.00
N VAL A 67 0.77 11.29 2.99
CA VAL A 67 1.40 12.62 3.01
C VAL A 67 2.68 12.59 2.18
N LYS A 68 3.47 11.52 2.34
CA LYS A 68 4.74 11.37 1.64
C LYS A 68 5.02 9.91 1.38
N PHE A 69 5.70 9.63 0.27
CA PHE A 69 6.25 8.32 0.00
C PHE A 69 7.56 8.46 -0.77
N LYS A 70 8.44 7.48 -0.61
CA LYS A 70 9.72 7.39 -1.30
C LYS A 70 10.03 5.94 -1.65
N GLU A 71 10.75 5.71 -2.73
CA GLU A 71 11.27 4.39 -3.06
C GLU A 71 12.22 3.93 -1.94
N GLY A 72 11.94 2.76 -1.38
CA GLY A 72 12.81 2.12 -0.40
C GLY A 72 13.82 1.29 -1.17
N LYS A 73 15.11 1.61 -1.08
CA LYS A 73 16.14 0.67 -1.52
C LYS A 73 16.10 -0.55 -0.60
N ALA A 74 15.84 -1.71 -1.19
CA ALA A 74 16.00 -3.01 -0.53
C ALA A 74 17.45 -3.22 -0.08
#